data_AF-A0A2V7FY73-F1
#
_entry.id   AF-A0A2V7FY73-F1
#
_cell.length_a   1.000
_cell.length_b   1.000
_cell.length_c   1.000
_cell.angle_alpha   90.00
_cell.angle_beta   90.00
_cell.angle_gamma   90.00
#
_symmetry.space_group_name_H-M   'P 1'
#
loop_
_entity.id
_entity.type
_entity.pdbx_description
1 polymer ?
#
loop_
_entity_poly.entity_id
_entity_poly.type
_entity_poly.pdbx_seq_one_letter_code
_entity_poly.pdbx_strand_id
1 'polypeptide(L)'
;MARPAGSNLRRRRGDDRRASARALDVGVSTPARAAEVAAAAQLACLLEASAPKPGNVSPLARFHDATYEDFLASAVAIGPALAAAGEHPLGATIRAAVEATARWVPSNTNLGLVLLLAPLARAALMSSSNDAALRAAVAATLGETTVADAREVYAAIRQARPGALGRSTEQDVAGTPSVTLREAMALAAERDAIAREYVTDFQTTFDAGAPVLRRGLAAGLSWSDAIVETYLTLLAAWPDSHIARKLGPEEAVRVQRRAREVIDAGGGRTPTGRAAIAALDRDLRDERNTKNPGATADLTGAAICVVLLEGGWGRRDGRR
;
A
#
# COMPACT_ATOMS: atom_id res chain seq x y z
N MET A 1 -95.71 -7.79 10.98
CA MET A 1 -94.85 -7.19 12.03
C MET A 1 -93.41 -7.21 11.48
N ALA A 2 -92.94 -6.14 10.84
CA ALA A 2 -92.29 -4.96 11.43
C ALA A 2 -90.86 -5.24 11.97
N ARG A 3 -89.86 -4.86 11.15
CA ARG A 3 -88.51 -4.21 11.38
C ARG A 3 -87.98 -4.00 12.83
N PRO A 4 -86.69 -3.63 13.09
CA PRO A 4 -85.51 -3.39 12.21
C PRO A 4 -84.09 -3.71 12.80
N ALA A 5 -83.06 -3.46 11.96
CA ALA A 5 -81.76 -2.79 12.19
C ALA A 5 -80.84 -3.05 13.42
N GLY A 6 -79.55 -3.17 13.11
CA GLY A 6 -78.44 -2.95 14.06
C GLY A 6 -77.07 -2.99 13.38
N SER A 7 -76.64 -1.87 12.81
CA SER A 7 -75.29 -1.63 12.29
C SER A 7 -74.24 -1.62 13.40
N ASN A 8 -73.01 -2.08 13.13
CA ASN A 8 -71.83 -1.28 13.48
C ASN A 8 -70.56 -1.67 12.71
N LEU A 9 -69.98 -0.63 12.13
CA LEU A 9 -68.70 -0.54 11.44
C LEU A 9 -67.52 -0.88 12.37
N ARG A 10 -66.49 -1.55 11.82
CA ARG A 10 -65.08 -1.11 11.91
C ARG A 10 -64.17 -1.97 11.00
N ARG A 11 -63.56 -1.28 10.02
CA ARG A 11 -62.12 -1.23 9.65
C ARG A 11 -61.29 -2.53 9.80
N ARG A 12 -60.34 -2.90 8.94
CA ARG A 12 -59.73 -2.41 7.68
C ARG A 12 -58.57 -3.40 7.42
N ARG A 13 -58.29 -3.74 6.15
CA ARG A 13 -56.97 -4.11 5.58
C ARG A 13 -56.36 -5.42 6.12
N GLY A 14 -55.99 -6.41 5.32
CA GLY A 14 -55.44 -6.38 3.96
C GLY A 14 -54.17 -7.23 4.02
N ASP A 15 -54.33 -8.55 3.89
CA ASP A 15 -53.23 -9.51 3.82
C ASP A 15 -52.65 -9.50 2.40
N ASP A 16 -51.67 -8.63 2.16
CA ASP A 16 -50.76 -8.74 1.03
C ASP A 16 -49.37 -9.06 1.58
N ARG A 17 -49.09 -10.36 1.72
CA ARG A 17 -47.73 -10.87 1.96
C ARG A 17 -46.90 -10.66 0.69
N ARG A 18 -46.37 -9.46 0.50
CA ARG A 18 -45.21 -9.24 -0.37
C ARG A 18 -43.99 -9.88 0.26
N ALA A 19 -43.44 -10.88 -0.42
CA ALA A 19 -42.10 -11.38 -0.21
C ALA A 19 -41.13 -10.18 -0.21
N SER A 20 -40.52 -9.91 0.94
CA SER A 20 -39.45 -8.93 1.05
C SER A 20 -38.22 -9.49 0.33
N ALA A 21 -37.91 -8.90 -0.83
CA ALA A 21 -36.64 -9.12 -1.50
C ALA A 21 -35.52 -8.74 -0.54
N ARG A 22 -34.66 -9.71 -0.21
CA ARG A 22 -33.39 -9.46 0.48
C ARG A 22 -32.59 -8.48 -0.39
N ALA A 23 -32.52 -7.23 0.03
CA ALA A 23 -31.52 -6.30 -0.44
C ALA A 23 -30.15 -6.94 -0.16
N LEU A 24 -29.32 -7.01 -1.18
CA LEU A 24 -27.90 -7.30 -1.05
C LEU A 24 -27.34 -6.25 -0.09
N ASP A 25 -26.97 -6.68 1.12
CA ASP A 25 -26.30 -5.84 2.09
C ASP A 25 -24.90 -5.55 1.54
N VAL A 26 -24.77 -4.42 0.84
CA VAL A 26 -23.47 -3.89 0.43
C VAL A 26 -22.80 -3.47 1.74
N GLY A 27 -22.00 -4.37 2.31
CA GLY A 27 -21.45 -4.26 3.65
C GLY A 27 -20.67 -2.96 3.84
N VAL A 28 -21.31 -1.97 4.46
CA VAL A 28 -20.63 -0.76 4.92
C VAL A 28 -19.74 -1.17 6.09
N SER A 29 -18.43 -0.96 5.96
CA SER A 29 -17.48 -1.26 7.05
C SER A 29 -17.84 -0.46 8.30
N THR A 30 -17.78 -1.08 9.48
CA THR A 30 -18.04 -0.36 10.73
C THR A 30 -16.99 0.73 10.97
N PRO A 31 -17.34 1.84 11.64
CA PRO A 31 -16.36 2.91 11.95
C PRO A 31 -15.12 2.40 12.71
N ALA A 32 -15.29 1.38 13.56
CA ALA A 32 -14.18 0.73 14.26
C ALA A 32 -13.22 0.04 13.28
N ARG A 33 -13.76 -0.72 12.31
CA ARG A 33 -12.96 -1.40 11.29
C ARG A 33 -12.22 -0.42 10.37
N ALA A 34 -12.87 0.66 9.99
CA ALA A 34 -12.25 1.76 9.23
C ALA A 34 -11.04 2.35 9.95
N ALA A 35 -11.17 2.62 11.26
CA ALA A 35 -10.09 3.12 12.09
C ALA A 35 -8.93 2.11 12.21
N GLU A 36 -9.21 0.81 12.35
CA GLU A 36 -8.19 -0.23 12.40
C GLU A 36 -7.40 -0.36 11.09
N VAL A 37 -8.09 -0.32 9.94
CA VAL A 37 -7.43 -0.39 8.63
C VAL A 37 -6.54 0.83 8.41
N ALA A 38 -7.04 2.03 8.75
CA ALA A 38 -6.24 3.24 8.70
C ALA A 38 -5.02 3.13 9.62
N ALA A 39 -5.21 2.71 10.87
CA ALA A 39 -4.11 2.54 11.82
C ALA A 39 -3.05 1.54 11.34
N ALA A 40 -3.48 0.42 10.73
CA ALA A 40 -2.56 -0.56 10.14
C ALA A 40 -1.72 0.05 9.00
N ALA A 41 -2.34 0.81 8.11
CA ALA A 41 -1.63 1.47 7.01
C ALA A 41 -0.69 2.58 7.50
N GLN A 42 -1.11 3.39 8.48
CA GLN A 42 -0.25 4.41 9.09
C GLN A 42 0.94 3.76 9.81
N LEU A 43 0.69 2.72 10.59
CA LEU A 43 1.73 1.97 11.28
C LEU A 43 2.70 1.31 10.31
N ALA A 44 2.23 0.83 9.16
CA ALA A 44 3.11 0.32 8.11
C ALA A 44 4.10 1.37 7.61
N CYS A 45 3.64 2.59 7.31
CA CYS A 45 4.51 3.71 6.94
C CYS A 45 5.50 4.07 8.05
N LEU A 46 5.04 4.13 9.31
CA LEU A 46 5.89 4.45 10.45
C LEU A 46 7.01 3.41 10.62
N LEU A 47 6.65 2.12 10.62
CA LEU A 47 7.61 1.02 10.76
C LEU A 47 8.59 0.95 9.59
N GLU A 48 8.11 1.17 8.36
CA GLU A 48 8.95 1.24 7.18
C GLU A 48 9.99 2.35 7.36
N ALA A 49 9.59 3.59 7.62
CA ALA A 49 10.49 4.71 7.78
C ALA A 49 11.43 4.60 8.99
N SER A 50 11.01 3.92 10.07
CA SER A 50 11.85 3.73 11.26
C SER A 50 12.98 2.71 11.05
N ALA A 51 12.81 1.75 10.13
CA ALA A 51 13.82 0.72 9.87
C ALA A 51 15.00 1.28 9.04
N PRO A 52 16.27 1.04 9.43
CA PRO A 52 17.45 1.60 8.77
C PRO A 52 17.80 0.83 7.49
N LYS A 53 16.93 0.92 6.49
CA LYS A 53 17.09 0.26 5.19
C LYS A 53 18.19 0.97 4.38
N PRO A 54 19.18 0.24 3.82
CA PRO A 54 20.29 0.84 3.08
C PRO A 54 19.85 1.84 2.00
N GLY A 55 20.36 3.06 2.04
CA GLY A 55 20.04 4.10 1.04
C GLY A 55 18.68 4.79 1.20
N ASN A 56 17.86 4.43 2.19
CA ASN A 56 16.56 5.07 2.48
C ASN A 56 16.61 5.97 3.73
N VAL A 57 15.57 6.78 3.93
CA VAL A 57 15.43 7.58 5.17
C VAL A 57 15.26 6.65 6.38
N SER A 58 15.81 7.07 7.51
CA SER A 58 15.64 6.46 8.82
C SER A 58 15.82 7.51 9.93
N PRO A 59 15.58 7.19 11.21
CA PRO A 59 15.83 8.13 12.31
C PRO A 59 17.27 8.67 12.36
N LEU A 60 18.23 7.95 11.76
CA LEU A 60 19.65 8.31 11.74
C LEU A 60 20.13 8.78 10.36
N ALA A 61 19.26 8.82 9.34
CA ALA A 61 19.64 9.18 7.99
C ALA A 61 18.53 9.94 7.27
N ARG A 62 18.88 11.09 6.68
CA ARG A 62 17.95 11.94 5.92
C ARG A 62 18.29 11.97 4.43
N PHE A 63 17.33 12.44 3.65
CA PHE A 63 17.53 12.89 2.28
C PHE A 63 17.84 14.39 2.25
N HIS A 64 18.39 14.88 1.13
CA HIS A 64 18.61 16.32 0.94
C HIS A 64 17.30 17.13 0.94
N ASP A 65 16.20 16.51 0.52
CA ASP A 65 14.88 17.10 0.32
C ASP A 65 13.80 16.55 1.25
N ALA A 66 14.10 15.58 2.12
CA ALA A 66 13.14 15.03 3.08
C ALA A 66 13.83 14.46 4.34
N THR A 67 13.22 14.64 5.51
CA THR A 67 13.71 14.10 6.79
C THR A 67 12.83 12.98 7.32
N TYR A 68 13.27 12.28 8.36
CA TYR A 68 12.46 11.24 9.00
C TYR A 68 11.10 11.78 9.49
N GLU A 69 11.08 12.98 10.06
CA GLU A 69 9.88 13.66 10.55
C GLU A 69 8.88 13.94 9.42
N ASP A 70 9.36 14.24 8.20
CA ASP A 70 8.48 14.39 7.04
C ASP A 70 7.74 13.08 6.74
N PHE A 71 8.43 11.93 6.82
CA PHE A 71 7.80 10.62 6.64
C PHE A 71 6.80 10.31 7.75
N LEU A 72 7.09 10.70 9.01
CA LEU A 72 6.14 10.54 10.12
C LEU A 72 4.87 11.38 9.92
N ALA A 73 5.02 12.66 9.53
CA ALA A 73 3.89 13.54 9.24
C ALA A 73 3.04 12.97 8.09
N SER A 74 3.70 12.47 7.05
CA SER A 74 3.07 11.85 5.88
C SER A 74 2.30 10.57 6.25
N ALA A 75 2.86 9.74 7.13
CA ALA A 75 2.20 8.55 7.64
C ALA A 75 0.90 8.91 8.39
N VAL A 76 0.91 9.94 9.24
CA VAL A 76 -0.29 10.36 9.95
C VAL A 76 -1.32 10.97 8.98
N ALA A 77 -0.87 11.80 8.03
CA ALA A 77 -1.73 12.56 7.13
C ALA A 77 -2.67 11.69 6.27
N ILE A 78 -2.25 10.50 5.87
CA ILE A 78 -3.04 9.63 4.97
C ILE A 78 -4.17 8.86 5.69
N GLY A 79 -4.14 8.79 7.03
CA GLY A 79 -5.08 7.99 7.82
C GLY A 79 -6.55 8.24 7.51
N PRO A 80 -7.04 9.50 7.53
CA PRO A 80 -8.44 9.81 7.22
C PRO A 80 -8.88 9.36 5.83
N ALA A 81 -8.02 9.52 4.82
CA ALA A 81 -8.33 9.09 3.45
C ALA A 81 -8.44 7.55 3.37
N LEU A 82 -7.55 6.83 4.05
CA LEU A 82 -7.57 5.37 4.10
C LEU A 82 -8.71 4.80 4.94
N ALA A 83 -9.14 5.49 6.00
CA ALA A 83 -10.34 5.12 6.76
C ALA A 83 -11.60 5.16 5.88
N ALA A 84 -11.69 6.14 4.97
CA ALA A 84 -12.79 6.30 4.04
C ALA A 84 -12.66 5.45 2.75
N ALA A 85 -11.64 4.57 2.64
CA ALA A 85 -11.37 3.83 1.41
C ALA A 85 -12.50 2.86 1.00
N GLY A 86 -13.31 2.40 1.95
CA GLY A 86 -14.52 1.61 1.68
C GLY A 86 -15.68 2.42 1.11
N GLU A 87 -15.68 3.74 1.30
CA GLU A 87 -16.78 4.65 0.92
C GLU A 87 -16.51 5.40 -0.40
N HIS A 88 -15.26 5.45 -0.85
CA HIS A 88 -14.83 6.21 -2.02
C HIS A 88 -14.13 5.36 -3.07
N PRO A 89 -14.26 5.68 -4.37
CA PRO A 89 -13.49 5.04 -5.43
C PRO A 89 -11.98 5.10 -5.17
N LEU A 90 -11.25 4.09 -5.64
CA LEU A 90 -9.82 3.93 -5.34
C LEU A 90 -9.01 5.16 -5.75
N GLY A 91 -9.25 5.73 -6.93
CA GLY A 91 -8.53 6.91 -7.40
C GLY A 91 -8.79 8.13 -6.54
N ALA A 92 -10.03 8.33 -6.09
CA ALA A 92 -10.39 9.42 -5.18
C ALA A 92 -9.73 9.25 -3.80
N THR A 93 -9.65 8.03 -3.27
CA THR A 93 -8.91 7.71 -2.05
C THR A 93 -7.42 8.04 -2.18
N ILE A 94 -6.78 7.63 -3.28
CA ILE A 94 -5.37 7.93 -3.56
C ILE A 94 -5.15 9.45 -3.66
N ARG A 95 -6.01 10.15 -4.39
CA ARG A 95 -5.95 11.61 -4.55
C ARG A 95 -6.04 12.31 -3.20
N ALA A 96 -7.02 11.94 -2.38
CA ALA A 96 -7.22 12.52 -1.05
C ALA A 96 -6.02 12.27 -0.12
N ALA A 97 -5.41 11.08 -0.16
CA ALA A 97 -4.23 10.75 0.63
C ALA A 97 -2.98 11.56 0.21
N VAL A 98 -2.76 11.70 -1.10
CA VAL A 98 -1.65 12.53 -1.63
C VAL A 98 -1.87 14.00 -1.31
N GLU A 99 -3.10 14.51 -1.46
CA GLU A 99 -3.46 15.87 -1.07
C GLU A 99 -3.28 16.11 0.43
N ALA A 100 -3.64 15.13 1.26
CA ALA A 100 -3.42 15.21 2.69
C ALA A 100 -1.92 15.33 3.01
N THR A 101 -1.09 14.49 2.40
CA THR A 101 0.37 14.54 2.59
C THR A 101 0.94 15.90 2.18
N ALA A 102 0.54 16.42 1.02
CA ALA A 102 1.03 17.69 0.49
C ALA A 102 0.68 18.92 1.35
N ARG A 103 -0.31 18.82 2.26
CA ARG A 103 -0.60 19.88 3.24
C ARG A 103 0.41 19.95 4.38
N TRP A 104 1.16 18.88 4.63
CA TRP A 104 2.10 18.77 5.74
C TRP A 104 3.55 18.85 5.28
N VAL A 105 3.87 18.22 4.15
CA VAL A 105 5.23 18.12 3.65
C VAL A 105 5.32 18.61 2.19
N PRO A 106 6.35 19.39 1.85
CA PRO A 106 6.53 19.91 0.48
C PRO A 106 7.07 18.85 -0.49
N SER A 107 7.67 17.79 0.03
CA SER A 107 8.39 16.77 -0.73
C SER A 107 7.56 15.49 -0.89
N ASN A 108 7.89 14.69 -1.92
CA ASN A 108 7.27 13.40 -2.12
C ASN A 108 7.89 12.34 -1.20
N THR A 109 7.21 12.05 -0.10
CA THR A 109 7.64 11.08 0.92
C THR A 109 6.97 9.72 0.79
N ASN A 110 5.75 9.64 0.25
CA ASN A 110 4.91 8.44 0.36
C ASN A 110 4.00 8.16 -0.84
N LEU A 111 4.18 8.79 -2.02
CA LEU A 111 3.31 8.51 -3.17
C LEU A 111 3.25 7.02 -3.50
N GLY A 112 4.40 6.35 -3.52
CA GLY A 112 4.48 4.93 -3.84
C GLY A 112 3.76 4.06 -2.82
N LEU A 113 4.04 4.29 -1.53
CA LEU A 113 3.26 3.75 -0.42
C LEU A 113 1.75 3.98 -0.59
N VAL A 114 1.28 5.21 -0.85
CA VAL A 114 -0.15 5.50 -1.00
C VAL A 114 -0.77 4.68 -2.14
N LEU A 115 -0.08 4.55 -3.28
CA LEU A 115 -0.53 3.72 -4.40
C LEU A 115 -0.64 2.24 -4.02
N LEU A 116 0.17 1.74 -3.10
CA LEU A 116 0.10 0.35 -2.63
C LEU A 116 -0.89 0.15 -1.47
N LEU A 117 -0.96 1.11 -0.55
CA LEU A 117 -1.76 1.02 0.68
C LEU A 117 -3.25 1.29 0.44
N ALA A 118 -3.62 2.16 -0.50
CA ALA A 118 -5.02 2.46 -0.79
C ALA A 118 -5.80 1.24 -1.33
N PRO A 119 -5.28 0.45 -2.28
CA PRO A 119 -5.92 -0.81 -2.70
C PRO A 119 -6.06 -1.82 -1.55
N LEU A 120 -5.02 -1.96 -0.71
CA LEU A 120 -5.05 -2.85 0.48
C LEU A 120 -6.13 -2.41 1.48
N ALA A 121 -6.20 -1.12 1.78
CA ALA A 121 -7.19 -0.55 2.69
C ALA A 121 -8.61 -0.73 2.16
N ARG A 122 -8.85 -0.41 0.88
CA ARG A 122 -10.15 -0.58 0.24
C ARG A 122 -10.58 -2.05 0.24
N ALA A 123 -9.70 -2.97 -0.15
CA ALA A 123 -9.96 -4.41 -0.11
C ALA A 123 -10.32 -4.89 1.30
N ALA A 124 -9.58 -4.43 2.32
CA ALA A 124 -9.81 -4.80 3.72
C ALA A 124 -11.12 -4.26 4.32
N LEU A 125 -11.66 -3.17 3.76
CA LEU A 125 -12.93 -2.56 4.16
C LEU A 125 -14.13 -3.08 3.36
N MET A 126 -13.91 -3.48 2.10
CA MET A 126 -14.96 -3.98 1.22
C MET A 126 -15.18 -5.49 1.33
N SER A 127 -14.20 -6.24 1.85
CA SER A 127 -14.38 -7.65 2.14
C SER A 127 -15.35 -7.85 3.30
N SER A 128 -16.43 -8.58 3.07
CA SER A 128 -17.27 -9.11 4.15
C SER A 128 -16.43 -10.02 5.06
N SER A 129 -16.69 -9.98 6.35
CA SER A 129 -15.76 -10.38 7.41
C SER A 129 -15.48 -11.88 7.56
N ASN A 130 -15.78 -12.72 6.57
CA ASN A 130 -15.45 -14.15 6.61
C ASN A 130 -15.08 -14.68 5.20
N ASP A 131 -13.91 -15.31 5.11
CA ASP A 131 -13.39 -16.20 4.05
C ASP A 131 -12.76 -15.65 2.75
N ALA A 132 -12.88 -14.37 2.38
CA ALA A 132 -12.08 -13.88 1.24
C ALA A 132 -10.65 -13.56 1.67
N ALA A 133 -9.66 -14.29 1.13
CA ALA A 133 -8.26 -13.95 1.30
C ALA A 133 -8.01 -12.51 0.82
N LEU A 134 -7.32 -11.68 1.61
CA LEU A 134 -7.08 -10.26 1.33
C LEU A 134 -6.61 -10.03 -0.11
N ARG A 135 -5.75 -10.90 -0.65
CA ARG A 135 -5.27 -10.86 -2.03
C ARG A 135 -6.40 -10.93 -3.07
N ALA A 136 -7.41 -11.77 -2.87
CA ALA A 136 -8.55 -11.86 -3.78
C ALA A 136 -9.39 -10.58 -3.77
N ALA A 137 -9.58 -9.98 -2.60
CA ALA A 137 -10.26 -8.68 -2.48
C ALA A 137 -9.46 -7.54 -3.12
N VAL A 138 -8.12 -7.58 -3.06
CA VAL A 138 -7.24 -6.66 -3.80
C VAL A 138 -7.41 -6.86 -5.30
N ALA A 139 -7.37 -8.11 -5.79
CA ALA A 139 -7.55 -8.40 -7.21
C ALA A 139 -8.89 -7.87 -7.74
N ALA A 140 -9.98 -8.05 -6.98
CA ALA A 140 -11.29 -7.48 -7.30
C ALA A 140 -11.25 -5.94 -7.33
N THR A 141 -10.67 -5.32 -6.29
CA THR A 141 -10.52 -3.86 -6.20
C THR A 141 -9.77 -3.27 -7.40
N LEU A 142 -8.73 -3.95 -7.87
CA LEU A 142 -7.92 -3.53 -9.02
C LEU A 142 -8.64 -3.77 -10.35
N GLY A 143 -9.35 -4.90 -10.48
CA GLY A 143 -10.14 -5.26 -11.66
C GLY A 143 -11.33 -4.33 -11.91
N GLU A 144 -11.85 -3.69 -10.87
CA GLU A 144 -12.98 -2.75 -10.94
C GLU A 144 -12.57 -1.29 -11.18
N THR A 145 -11.28 -1.01 -11.34
CA THR A 145 -10.82 0.37 -11.55
C THR A 145 -11.33 0.96 -12.86
N THR A 146 -11.61 2.26 -12.84
CA THR A 146 -12.24 2.98 -13.95
C THR A 146 -11.30 4.02 -14.57
N VAL A 147 -11.74 4.63 -15.69
CA VAL A 147 -11.07 5.81 -16.27
C VAL A 147 -11.12 7.01 -15.30
N ALA A 148 -12.17 7.11 -14.48
CA ALA A 148 -12.26 8.14 -13.45
C ALA A 148 -11.18 7.92 -12.37
N ASP A 149 -10.96 6.69 -11.94
CA ASP A 149 -9.86 6.37 -11.02
C ASP A 149 -8.50 6.74 -11.61
N ALA A 150 -8.28 6.43 -12.90
CA ALA A 150 -7.05 6.84 -13.60
C ALA A 150 -6.85 8.35 -13.57
N ARG A 151 -7.92 9.13 -13.81
CA ARG A 151 -7.87 10.60 -13.82
C ARG A 151 -7.45 11.16 -12.46
N GLU A 152 -8.03 10.64 -11.39
CA GLU A 152 -7.71 11.05 -10.02
C GLU A 152 -6.27 10.67 -9.64
N VAL A 153 -5.82 9.47 -10.00
CA VAL A 153 -4.44 9.03 -9.76
C VAL A 153 -3.45 9.85 -10.58
N TYR A 154 -3.74 10.19 -11.84
CA TYR A 154 -2.88 11.05 -12.64
C TYR A 154 -2.74 12.44 -12.02
N ALA A 155 -3.86 13.01 -11.54
CA ALA A 155 -3.82 14.25 -10.78
C ALA A 155 -2.95 14.11 -9.53
N ALA A 156 -3.13 13.05 -8.74
CA ALA A 156 -2.35 12.76 -7.53
C ALA A 156 -0.84 12.68 -7.84
N ILE A 157 -0.44 11.93 -8.87
CA ILE A 157 0.96 11.81 -9.31
C ILE A 157 1.53 13.18 -9.71
N ARG A 158 0.79 13.98 -10.50
CA ARG A 158 1.24 15.34 -10.87
C ARG A 158 1.43 16.24 -9.66
N GLN A 159 0.58 16.13 -8.65
CA GLN A 159 0.70 16.91 -7.41
C GLN A 159 1.89 16.47 -6.57
N ALA A 160 2.13 15.17 -6.44
CA ALA A 160 3.26 14.63 -5.70
C ALA A 160 4.61 14.93 -6.38
N ARG A 161 4.63 15.24 -7.69
CA ARG A 161 5.84 15.59 -8.45
C ARG A 161 6.99 14.59 -8.24
N PRO A 162 6.77 13.27 -8.40
CA PRO A 162 7.84 12.29 -8.25
C PRO A 162 8.96 12.55 -9.27
N GLY A 163 10.21 12.49 -8.80
CA GLY A 163 11.37 12.77 -9.65
C GLY A 163 11.51 11.77 -10.80
N ALA A 164 11.98 12.21 -11.95
CA ALA A 164 12.38 11.37 -13.10
C ALA A 164 11.28 10.53 -13.79
N LEU A 165 9.98 10.87 -13.69
CA LEU A 165 8.90 10.15 -14.41
C LEU A 165 9.09 10.02 -15.94
N GLY A 166 9.82 10.96 -16.56
CA GLY A 166 9.98 11.01 -18.02
C GLY A 166 8.67 11.36 -18.74
N ARG A 167 8.64 11.12 -20.06
CA ARG A 167 7.44 11.19 -20.89
C ARG A 167 7.09 9.80 -21.42
N SER A 168 5.80 9.52 -21.57
CA SER A 168 5.28 8.31 -22.20
C SER A 168 4.64 8.68 -23.54
N THR A 169 4.81 7.84 -24.55
CA THR A 169 4.09 7.99 -25.83
C THR A 169 2.62 7.62 -25.71
N GLU A 170 2.30 6.71 -24.79
CA GLU A 170 0.96 6.22 -24.52
C GLU A 170 0.54 6.60 -23.10
N GLN A 171 -0.65 7.18 -22.96
CA GLN A 171 -1.26 7.53 -21.66
C GLN A 171 -0.30 8.28 -20.72
N ASP A 172 0.33 9.35 -21.20
CA ASP A 172 1.22 10.18 -20.38
C ASP A 172 0.47 10.80 -19.20
N VAL A 173 1.08 10.76 -18.00
CA VAL A 173 0.47 11.26 -16.76
C VAL A 173 0.23 12.79 -16.77
N ALA A 174 0.91 13.53 -17.64
CA ALA A 174 0.64 14.94 -17.90
C ALA A 174 -0.70 15.16 -18.62
N GLY A 175 -1.20 14.14 -19.32
CA GLY A 175 -2.44 14.17 -20.09
C GLY A 175 -3.68 13.74 -19.31
N THR A 176 -4.77 13.56 -20.05
CA THR A 176 -6.03 12.98 -19.56
C THR A 176 -6.07 11.51 -19.96
N PRO A 177 -6.28 10.57 -19.02
CA PRO A 177 -6.33 9.16 -19.37
C PRO A 177 -7.62 8.83 -20.14
N SER A 178 -7.51 7.87 -21.06
CA SER A 178 -8.64 7.31 -21.80
C SER A 178 -8.89 5.83 -21.48
N VAL A 179 -8.08 5.24 -20.61
CA VAL A 179 -8.13 3.84 -20.17
C VAL A 179 -8.32 3.76 -18.65
N THR A 180 -8.71 2.60 -18.14
CA THR A 180 -8.84 2.35 -16.70
C THR A 180 -7.49 2.48 -15.99
N LEU A 181 -7.51 2.62 -14.66
CA LEU A 181 -6.26 2.71 -13.89
C LEU A 181 -5.41 1.45 -14.05
N ARG A 182 -6.01 0.25 -14.01
CA ARG A 182 -5.27 -1.01 -14.19
C ARG A 182 -4.65 -1.11 -15.60
N GLU A 183 -5.36 -0.70 -16.64
CA GLU A 183 -4.81 -0.65 -18.00
C GLU A 183 -3.66 0.36 -18.12
N ALA A 184 -3.80 1.55 -17.52
CA ALA A 184 -2.73 2.55 -17.49
C ALA A 184 -1.48 2.03 -16.77
N MET A 185 -1.66 1.31 -15.65
CA MET A 185 -0.56 0.67 -14.92
C MET A 185 0.08 -0.45 -15.74
N ALA A 186 -0.68 -1.19 -16.55
CA ALA A 186 -0.14 -2.23 -17.43
C ALA A 186 0.91 -1.68 -18.42
N LEU A 187 0.70 -0.48 -18.95
CA LEU A 187 1.64 0.19 -19.85
C LEU A 187 2.98 0.56 -19.17
N ALA A 188 3.00 0.65 -17.85
CA ALA A 188 4.20 0.95 -17.06
C ALA A 188 4.79 -0.28 -16.34
N ALA A 189 4.08 -1.41 -16.32
CA ALA A 189 4.39 -2.56 -15.49
C ALA A 189 5.78 -3.16 -15.74
N GLU A 190 6.33 -3.06 -16.95
CA GLU A 190 7.68 -3.56 -17.23
C GLU A 190 8.78 -2.74 -16.54
N ARG A 191 8.57 -1.43 -16.39
CA ARG A 191 9.59 -0.46 -15.91
C ARG A 191 9.31 0.10 -14.52
N ASP A 192 8.13 -0.13 -13.97
CA ASP A 192 7.71 0.39 -12.67
C ASP A 192 7.17 -0.75 -11.78
N ALA A 193 7.78 -0.94 -10.61
CA ALA A 193 7.44 -2.03 -9.70
C ALA A 193 6.04 -1.88 -9.09
N ILE A 194 5.58 -0.66 -8.84
CA ILE A 194 4.25 -0.40 -8.28
C ILE A 194 3.19 -0.69 -9.34
N ALA A 195 3.42 -0.23 -10.56
CA ALA A 195 2.54 -0.54 -11.68
C ALA A 195 2.44 -2.06 -11.93
N ARG A 196 3.54 -2.80 -11.72
CA ARG A 196 3.55 -4.27 -11.79
C ARG A 196 2.66 -4.93 -10.73
N GLU A 197 2.64 -4.42 -9.49
CA GLU A 197 1.74 -4.93 -8.45
C GLU A 197 0.27 -4.78 -8.84
N TYR A 198 -0.10 -3.70 -9.53
CA TYR A 198 -1.48 -3.46 -10.00
C TYR A 198 -1.96 -4.50 -11.03
N VAL A 199 -1.06 -5.02 -11.87
CA VAL A 199 -1.43 -6.00 -12.91
C VAL A 199 -1.24 -7.44 -12.49
N THR A 200 -0.39 -7.69 -11.49
CA THR A 200 -0.11 -9.02 -10.93
C THR A 200 -0.84 -9.30 -9.61
N ASP A 201 -1.82 -8.47 -9.25
CA ASP A 201 -2.63 -8.60 -8.03
C ASP A 201 -1.74 -8.71 -6.77
N PHE A 202 -0.76 -7.79 -6.69
CA PHE A 202 0.18 -7.63 -5.59
C PHE A 202 1.07 -8.87 -5.35
N GLN A 203 1.47 -9.55 -6.42
CA GLN A 203 2.25 -10.78 -6.34
C GLN A 203 3.52 -10.63 -5.50
N THR A 204 4.29 -9.55 -5.69
CA THR A 204 5.54 -9.34 -4.95
C THR A 204 5.28 -9.17 -3.47
N THR A 205 4.26 -8.38 -3.13
CA THR A 205 3.86 -8.11 -1.75
C THR A 205 3.40 -9.41 -1.05
N PHE A 206 2.51 -10.18 -1.67
CA PHE A 206 1.91 -11.36 -1.05
C PHE A 206 2.81 -12.61 -1.09
N ASP A 207 3.59 -12.81 -2.14
CA ASP A 207 4.35 -14.05 -2.35
C ASP A 207 5.82 -13.95 -1.89
N ALA A 208 6.36 -12.73 -1.78
CA ALA A 208 7.74 -12.50 -1.33
C ALA A 208 7.81 -11.64 -0.06
N GLY A 209 7.30 -10.41 -0.09
CA GLY A 209 7.48 -9.44 0.99
C GLY A 209 6.86 -9.91 2.32
N ALA A 210 5.54 -10.11 2.35
CA ALA A 210 4.84 -10.49 3.56
C ALA A 210 5.30 -11.86 4.11
N PRO A 211 5.56 -12.90 3.29
CA PRO A 211 6.12 -14.15 3.77
C PRO A 211 7.50 -14.02 4.44
N VAL A 212 8.42 -13.21 3.89
CA VAL A 212 9.74 -12.97 4.50
C VAL A 212 9.56 -12.28 5.85
N LEU A 213 8.75 -11.23 5.90
CA LEU A 213 8.48 -10.48 7.13
C LEU A 213 7.90 -11.39 8.22
N ARG A 214 6.87 -12.19 7.91
CA ARG A 214 6.27 -13.15 8.86
C ARG A 214 7.30 -14.15 9.37
N ARG A 215 8.15 -14.71 8.49
CA ARG A 215 9.21 -15.64 8.90
C ARG A 215 10.22 -14.99 9.83
N GLY A 216 10.64 -13.75 9.53
CA GLY A 216 11.56 -12.99 10.38
C GLY A 216 10.99 -12.77 11.79
N LEU A 217 9.73 -12.31 11.87
CA LEU A 217 9.04 -12.10 13.15
C LEU A 217 8.84 -13.41 13.92
N ALA A 218 8.45 -14.49 13.24
CA ALA A 218 8.30 -15.82 13.85
C ALA A 218 9.63 -16.41 14.34
N ALA A 219 10.75 -16.05 13.70
CA ALA A 219 12.09 -16.39 14.14
C ALA A 219 12.61 -15.51 15.30
N GLY A 220 11.77 -14.60 15.83
CA GLY A 220 12.10 -13.75 16.97
C GLY A 220 12.86 -12.47 16.61
N LEU A 221 12.98 -12.11 15.33
CA LEU A 221 13.55 -10.82 14.94
C LEU A 221 12.70 -9.67 15.45
N SER A 222 13.36 -8.55 15.76
CA SER A 222 12.65 -7.29 15.97
C SER A 222 11.94 -6.88 14.68
N TRP A 223 10.91 -6.04 14.77
CA TRP A 223 10.27 -5.46 13.59
C TRP A 223 11.29 -4.77 12.69
N SER A 224 12.21 -3.99 13.26
CA SER A 224 13.28 -3.31 12.50
C SER A 224 14.12 -4.30 11.71
N ASP A 225 14.61 -5.38 12.34
CA ASP A 225 15.47 -6.36 11.67
C ASP A 225 14.69 -7.18 10.62
N ALA A 226 13.44 -7.54 10.91
CA ALA A 226 12.60 -8.28 9.97
C ALA A 226 12.24 -7.41 8.74
N ILE A 227 12.07 -6.10 8.92
CA ILE A 227 11.85 -5.14 7.83
C ILE A 227 13.11 -4.98 6.99
N VAL A 228 14.29 -4.84 7.60
CA VAL A 228 15.57 -4.77 6.86
C VAL A 228 15.82 -6.07 6.09
N GLU A 229 15.53 -7.24 6.67
CA GLU A 229 15.63 -8.53 5.99
C GLU A 229 14.66 -8.63 4.79
N THR A 230 13.42 -8.18 4.98
CA THR A 230 12.40 -8.13 3.91
C THR A 230 12.86 -7.24 2.77
N TYR A 231 13.31 -6.03 3.10
CA TYR A 231 13.82 -5.05 2.15
C TYR A 231 15.01 -5.60 1.33
N LEU A 232 16.01 -6.17 1.99
CA LEU A 232 17.17 -6.75 1.32
C LEU A 232 16.77 -7.91 0.42
N THR A 233 15.84 -8.76 0.86
CA THR A 233 15.34 -9.89 0.08
C THR A 233 14.64 -9.42 -1.20
N LEU A 234 13.79 -8.40 -1.10
CA LEU A 234 13.13 -7.79 -2.26
C LEU A 234 14.16 -7.14 -3.21
N LEU A 235 15.08 -6.34 -2.67
CA LEU A 235 16.11 -5.65 -3.46
C LEU A 235 17.06 -6.61 -4.17
N ALA A 236 17.35 -7.76 -3.55
CA ALA A 236 18.20 -8.79 -4.14
C ALA A 236 17.46 -9.65 -5.19
N ALA A 237 16.13 -9.61 -5.22
CA ALA A 237 15.29 -10.39 -6.12
C ALA A 237 14.91 -9.61 -7.38
N TRP A 238 14.69 -8.28 -7.29
CA TRP A 238 14.34 -7.44 -8.44
C TRP A 238 15.13 -6.12 -8.46
N PRO A 239 15.59 -5.64 -9.64
CA PRO A 239 16.19 -4.32 -9.76
C PRO A 239 15.20 -3.22 -9.37
N ASP A 240 15.65 -2.25 -8.57
CA ASP A 240 14.78 -1.18 -8.09
C ASP A 240 14.41 -0.18 -9.20
N SER A 241 13.10 0.04 -9.42
CA SER A 241 12.63 0.93 -10.49
C SER A 241 12.87 2.41 -10.23
N HIS A 242 13.02 2.86 -8.97
CA HIS A 242 13.43 4.24 -8.68
C HIS A 242 14.87 4.49 -9.08
N ILE A 243 15.77 3.54 -8.81
CA ILE A 243 17.17 3.62 -9.27
C ILE A 243 17.21 3.53 -10.80
N ALA A 244 16.53 2.55 -11.39
CA ALA A 244 16.52 2.37 -12.84
C ALA A 244 16.05 3.63 -13.58
N ARG A 245 15.06 4.31 -13.03
CA ARG A 245 14.52 5.57 -13.58
C ARG A 245 15.48 6.75 -13.47
N LYS A 246 16.30 6.81 -12.41
CA LYS A 246 17.25 7.92 -12.18
C LYS A 246 18.62 7.69 -12.83
N LEU A 247 19.12 6.45 -12.80
CA LEU A 247 20.49 6.09 -13.14
C LEU A 247 20.60 4.98 -14.21
N GLY A 248 19.48 4.45 -14.69
CA GLY A 248 19.44 3.39 -15.70
C GLY A 248 19.43 1.97 -15.13
N PRO A 249 19.04 0.99 -15.96
CA PRO A 249 18.85 -0.41 -15.52
C PRO A 249 20.14 -1.08 -15.04
N GLU A 250 21.30 -0.70 -15.59
CA GLU A 250 22.60 -1.27 -15.21
C GLU A 250 22.95 -0.99 -13.75
N GLU A 251 22.75 0.24 -13.29
CA GLU A 251 23.02 0.61 -11.90
C GLU A 251 22.00 -0.04 -10.95
N ALA A 252 20.73 -0.17 -11.36
CA ALA A 252 19.73 -0.91 -10.59
C ALA A 252 20.11 -2.39 -10.40
N VAL A 253 20.62 -3.05 -11.46
CA VAL A 253 21.14 -4.43 -11.40
C VAL A 253 22.41 -4.53 -10.54
N ARG A 254 23.28 -3.52 -10.58
CA ARG A 254 24.45 -3.45 -9.69
C ARG A 254 24.03 -3.40 -8.23
N VAL A 255 23.08 -2.55 -7.87
CA VAL A 255 22.57 -2.45 -6.49
C VAL A 255 21.88 -3.74 -6.05
N GLN A 256 21.07 -4.37 -6.92
CA GLN A 256 20.48 -5.69 -6.69
C GLN A 256 21.54 -6.74 -6.34
N ARG A 257 22.63 -6.81 -7.12
CA ARG A 257 23.74 -7.75 -6.86
C ARG A 257 24.38 -7.51 -5.50
N ARG A 258 24.60 -6.25 -5.13
CA ARG A 258 25.15 -5.93 -3.80
C ARG A 258 24.21 -6.31 -2.67
N ALA A 259 22.90 -6.17 -2.84
CA ALA A 259 21.93 -6.66 -1.86
C ALA A 259 21.99 -8.19 -1.72
N ARG A 260 22.23 -8.93 -2.83
CA ARG A 260 22.48 -10.38 -2.81
C ARG A 260 23.73 -10.72 -2.01
N GLU A 261 24.85 -10.02 -2.23
CA GLU A 261 26.10 -10.22 -1.47
C GLU A 261 25.90 -10.01 0.03
N VAL A 262 25.06 -9.06 0.45
CA VAL A 262 24.69 -8.85 1.85
C VAL A 262 23.94 -10.06 2.42
N ILE A 263 22.99 -10.63 1.67
CA ILE A 263 22.25 -11.83 2.08
C ILE A 263 23.20 -13.02 2.19
N ASP A 264 24.08 -13.22 1.20
CA ASP A 264 25.05 -14.32 1.17
C ASP A 264 26.07 -14.22 2.32
N ALA A 265 26.38 -13.01 2.78
CA ALA A 265 27.18 -12.75 3.98
C ALA A 265 26.43 -13.03 5.31
N GLY A 266 25.16 -13.43 5.26
CA GLY A 266 24.33 -13.78 6.42
C GLY A 266 23.38 -12.67 6.89
N GLY A 267 23.24 -11.59 6.12
CA GLY A 267 22.30 -10.49 6.40
C GLY A 267 22.47 -9.87 7.79
N GLY A 268 21.37 -9.37 8.37
CA GLY A 268 21.39 -8.76 9.72
C GLY A 268 21.77 -9.73 10.85
N ARG A 269 21.77 -11.05 10.58
CA ARG A 269 21.94 -12.09 11.60
C ARG A 269 23.41 -12.33 11.96
N THR A 270 24.35 -12.07 11.06
CA THR A 270 25.79 -12.29 11.30
C THR A 270 26.54 -10.97 11.46
N PRO A 271 27.69 -10.95 12.15
CA PRO A 271 28.56 -9.75 12.19
C PRO A 271 29.00 -9.31 10.78
N THR A 272 29.38 -10.26 9.92
CA THR A 272 29.80 -10.00 8.53
C THR A 272 28.68 -9.38 7.71
N GLY A 273 27.46 -9.93 7.79
CA GLY A 273 26.31 -9.39 7.07
C GLY A 273 25.89 -8.01 7.58
N ARG A 274 25.95 -7.75 8.90
CA ARG A 274 25.74 -6.39 9.44
C ARG A 274 26.77 -5.38 8.94
N ALA A 275 28.04 -5.78 8.82
CA ALA A 275 29.07 -4.94 8.23
C ALA A 275 28.80 -4.69 6.73
N ALA A 276 28.31 -5.70 6.00
CA ALA A 276 27.93 -5.59 4.61
C ALA A 276 26.71 -4.67 4.41
N ILE A 277 25.70 -4.71 5.30
CA ILE A 277 24.56 -3.77 5.32
C ILE A 277 25.08 -2.34 5.45
N ALA A 278 25.96 -2.07 6.41
CA ALA A 278 26.53 -0.74 6.60
C ALA A 278 27.37 -0.28 5.40
N ALA A 279 28.09 -1.20 4.75
CA ALA A 279 28.85 -0.90 3.53
C ALA A 279 27.95 -0.65 2.31
N LEU A 280 26.84 -1.37 2.20
CA LEU A 280 25.81 -1.12 1.20
C LEU A 280 25.16 0.24 1.43
N ASP A 281 24.73 0.53 2.65
CA ASP A 281 24.12 1.83 2.99
C ASP A 281 25.05 2.97 2.57
N ARG A 282 26.32 2.96 3.01
CA ARG A 282 27.30 4.00 2.62
C ARG A 282 27.46 4.18 1.11
N ASP A 283 27.37 3.12 0.31
CA ASP A 283 27.50 3.23 -1.16
C ASP A 283 26.27 3.81 -1.85
N LEU A 284 25.09 3.57 -1.27
CA LEU A 284 23.83 4.08 -1.79
C LEU A 284 23.58 5.53 -1.36
N ARG A 285 24.35 6.05 -0.38
CA ARG A 285 24.28 7.45 0.02
C ARG A 285 25.02 8.33 -0.99
N ASP A 286 24.30 9.28 -1.56
CA ASP A 286 24.84 10.37 -2.35
C ASP A 286 24.07 11.66 -2.03
N GLU A 287 24.64 12.82 -2.38
CA GLU A 287 24.09 14.14 -2.06
C GLU A 287 22.67 14.39 -2.60
N ARG A 288 22.26 13.65 -3.63
CA ARG A 288 20.97 13.82 -4.33
C ARG A 288 20.04 12.61 -4.13
N ASN A 289 20.43 11.64 -3.30
CA ASN A 289 19.74 10.38 -3.10
C ASN A 289 19.39 9.67 -4.43
N THR A 290 20.30 9.68 -5.40
CA THR A 290 20.08 9.09 -6.72
C THR A 290 20.01 7.57 -6.69
N LYS A 291 20.74 6.95 -5.76
CA LYS A 291 20.78 5.49 -5.58
C LYS A 291 19.80 4.96 -4.53
N ASN A 292 18.78 5.75 -4.13
CA ASN A 292 17.83 5.28 -3.13
C ASN A 292 16.92 4.18 -3.71
N PRO A 293 16.86 2.96 -3.11
CA PRO A 293 15.95 1.92 -3.56
C PRO A 293 14.52 2.19 -3.02
N GLY A 294 13.89 3.22 -3.57
CA GLY A 294 12.60 3.72 -3.07
C GLY A 294 11.43 2.79 -3.41
N ALA A 295 11.42 2.18 -4.61
CA ALA A 295 10.35 1.25 -4.98
C ALA A 295 10.37 0.00 -4.10
N THR A 296 11.57 -0.49 -3.75
CA THR A 296 11.75 -1.59 -2.80
C THR A 296 11.25 -1.23 -1.40
N ALA A 297 11.51 0.01 -0.96
CA ALA A 297 10.99 0.51 0.31
C ALA A 297 9.45 0.57 0.32
N ASP A 298 8.84 1.07 -0.76
CA ASP A 298 7.37 1.10 -0.91
C ASP A 298 6.77 -0.32 -0.84
N LEU A 299 7.34 -1.30 -1.56
CA LEU A 299 6.92 -2.71 -1.51
C LEU A 299 7.11 -3.33 -0.12
N THR A 300 8.17 -2.94 0.59
CA THR A 300 8.39 -3.36 1.98
C THR A 300 7.29 -2.82 2.88
N GLY A 301 6.88 -1.56 2.72
CA GLY A 301 5.75 -0.98 3.46
C GLY A 301 4.41 -1.64 3.14
N ALA A 302 4.16 -2.00 1.89
CA ALA A 302 2.99 -2.77 1.50
C ALA A 302 2.95 -4.15 2.19
N ALA A 303 4.10 -4.83 2.27
CA ALA A 303 4.23 -6.10 2.97
C ALA A 303 3.96 -5.97 4.47
N ILE A 304 4.44 -4.89 5.11
CA ILE A 304 4.12 -4.59 6.51
C ILE A 304 2.62 -4.41 6.69
N CYS A 305 1.96 -3.64 5.81
CA CYS A 305 0.52 -3.41 5.88
C CYS A 305 -0.27 -4.72 5.76
N VAL A 306 0.07 -5.60 4.83
CA VAL A 306 -0.54 -6.93 4.71
C VAL A 306 -0.42 -7.71 6.02
N VAL A 307 0.78 -7.77 6.60
CA VAL A 307 1.00 -8.48 7.88
C VAL A 307 0.18 -7.88 9.01
N LEU A 308 0.06 -6.54 9.09
CA LEU A 308 -0.74 -5.87 10.12
C LEU A 308 -2.24 -6.12 9.93
N LEU A 309 -2.75 -6.03 8.70
CA LEU A 309 -4.17 -6.25 8.38
C LEU A 309 -4.62 -7.70 8.67
N GLU A 310 -3.70 -8.66 8.60
CA GLU A 310 -3.94 -10.06 8.94
C GLU A 310 -3.67 -10.39 10.43
N GLY A 311 -3.50 -9.37 11.29
CA GLY A 311 -3.36 -9.54 12.73
C GLY A 311 -1.94 -9.86 13.21
N GLY A 312 -0.92 -9.61 12.38
CA GLY A 312 0.49 -9.92 12.67
C GLY A 312 1.13 -9.13 13.80
N TRP A 313 0.47 -8.09 14.35
CA TRP A 313 0.98 -7.36 15.52
C TRP A 313 0.96 -8.20 16.81
N GLY A 314 -0.09 -9.02 16.99
CA GLY A 314 -0.40 -9.69 18.26
C GLY A 314 0.04 -11.16 18.39
N ARG A 315 0.47 -11.81 17.30
CA ARG A 315 0.87 -13.23 17.33
C ARG A 315 2.33 -13.39 17.76
N ARG A 316 2.63 -13.03 19.01
CA ARG A 316 3.67 -13.74 19.75
C ARG A 316 3.02 -15.04 20.18
N ASP A 317 3.27 -16.13 19.47
CA ASP A 317 2.79 -17.45 19.88
C ASP A 317 3.13 -17.63 21.37
N GLY A 318 2.09 -17.84 22.17
CA GLY A 318 2.16 -18.00 23.61
C GLY A 318 2.88 -19.28 24.00
N ARG A 319 4.21 -19.30 23.84
CA ARG A 319 5.10 -20.20 24.58
C ARG A 319 5.74 -19.38 25.70
N ARG A 320 4.99 -19.25 26.79
CA ARG A 320 5.58 -19.23 28.12
C ARG A 320 6.00 -20.65 28.48
#